data_AF-A0A699YVL2-F1
#
_entry.id   AF-A0A699YVL2-F1
#
_cell.length_a   1.000
_cell.length_b   1.000
_cell.length_c   1.000
_cell.angle_alpha   90.00
_cell.angle_beta   90.00
_cell.angle_gamma   90.00
#
_symmetry.space_group_name_H-M   'P 1'
#
loop_
_entity.id
_entity.type
_entity.pdbx_description
1 polymer ?
#
loop_
_entity_poly.entity_id
_entity_poly.type
_entity_poly.pdbx_seq_one_letter_code
_entity_poly.pdbx_strand_id
1 'polypeptide(L)'
;MSPTPMARWAADLSRLQEMSGFIRFAMLKCVNVPGKYISMTTWADEPSFRAWTTSSQFKASHGGGKSEGQPEQASKRPGMMGMLDGPPSPEMFETVTITE
;
A
#
# COMPACT_ATOMS: atom_id res chain seq x y z
N MET A 1 -13.09 17.28 9.95
CA MET A 1 -11.74 16.79 10.25
C MET A 1 -11.33 15.78 9.19
N SER A 2 -10.16 15.94 8.57
CA SER A 2 -9.62 14.92 7.68
C SER A 2 -9.29 13.67 8.49
N PRO A 3 -9.60 12.44 8.01
CA PRO A 3 -9.24 11.22 8.73
C PRO A 3 -7.73 11.18 8.96
N THR A 4 -7.32 10.70 10.14
CA THR A 4 -5.90 10.45 10.42
C THR A 4 -5.37 9.42 9.43
N PRO A 5 -4.08 9.48 9.05
CA PRO A 5 -3.49 8.52 8.12
C PRO A 5 -3.75 7.05 8.51
N MET A 6 -3.78 6.75 9.82
CA MET A 6 -4.09 5.42 10.36
C MET A 6 -5.50 4.92 10.04
N ALA A 7 -6.51 5.80 10.03
CA ALA A 7 -7.89 5.40 9.72
C ALA A 7 -8.07 5.08 8.22
N ARG A 8 -7.31 5.73 7.33
CA ARG A 8 -7.28 5.41 5.90
C ARG A 8 -6.64 4.04 5.68
N TRP A 9 -5.50 3.78 6.31
CA TRP A 9 -4.80 2.51 6.15
C TRP A 9 -5.67 1.33 6.57
N ALA A 10 -6.33 1.37 7.73
CA ALA A 10 -7.17 0.28 8.22
C ALA A 10 -8.26 -0.19 7.22
N ALA A 11 -8.83 0.72 6.42
CA ALA A 11 -9.83 0.40 5.42
C ALA A 11 -9.23 -0.24 4.14
N ASP A 12 -8.00 0.12 3.78
CA ASP A 12 -7.28 -0.56 2.69
C ASP A 12 -6.85 -1.98 3.11
N LEU A 13 -6.57 -2.20 4.42
CA LEU A 13 -6.19 -3.51 4.95
C LEU A 13 -7.27 -4.57 4.85
N SER A 14 -8.54 -4.21 5.06
CA SER A 14 -9.63 -5.19 4.96
C SER A 14 -9.77 -5.75 3.54
N ARG A 15 -9.43 -4.96 2.52
CA ARG A 15 -9.49 -5.39 1.11
C ARG A 15 -8.30 -6.26 0.72
N LEU A 16 -7.12 -5.96 1.26
CA LEU A 16 -5.91 -6.77 1.05
C LEU A 16 -6.08 -8.22 1.52
N GLN A 17 -6.87 -8.44 2.59
CA GLN A 17 -7.17 -9.78 3.10
C GLN A 17 -7.92 -10.68 2.11
N GLU A 18 -8.57 -10.10 1.09
CA GLU A 18 -9.29 -10.85 0.06
C GLU A 18 -8.36 -11.35 -1.07
N MET A 19 -7.10 -10.91 -1.09
CA MET A 19 -6.16 -11.25 -2.16
C MET A 19 -5.55 -12.63 -1.93
N SER A 20 -5.54 -13.47 -2.98
CA SER A 20 -4.88 -14.76 -2.96
C SER A 20 -3.41 -14.62 -2.55
N GLY A 21 -2.96 -15.47 -1.64
CA GLY A 21 -1.58 -15.48 -1.15
C GLY A 21 -1.21 -14.33 -0.22
N PHE A 22 -2.13 -13.44 0.16
CA PHE A 22 -1.86 -12.43 1.19
C PHE A 22 -1.72 -13.10 2.57
N ILE A 23 -0.66 -12.78 3.31
CA ILE A 23 -0.41 -13.31 4.65
C ILE A 23 -0.63 -12.24 5.70
N ARG A 24 0.03 -11.07 5.56
CA ARG A 24 -0.06 -10.01 6.57
C ARG A 24 0.30 -8.65 6.01
N PHE A 25 -0.15 -7.62 6.73
CA PHE A 25 0.31 -6.25 6.58
C PHE A 25 0.85 -5.73 7.92
N ALA A 26 1.91 -4.94 7.88
CA ALA A 26 2.40 -4.16 9.01
C ALA A 26 2.74 -2.74 8.59
N MET A 27 2.36 -1.76 9.41
CA MET A 27 2.85 -0.39 9.28
C MET A 27 4.01 -0.20 10.25
N LEU A 28 5.22 -0.02 9.71
CA LEU A 28 6.41 0.22 10.52
C LEU A 28 6.63 1.73 10.63
N LYS A 29 6.62 2.25 11.86
CA LYS A 29 6.96 3.64 12.15
C LYS A 29 8.46 3.74 12.40
N CYS A 30 9.15 4.65 11.72
CA CYS A 30 10.55 4.92 12.02
C CYS A 30 10.65 5.63 13.38
N VAL A 31 11.39 5.04 14.31
CA VAL A 31 11.59 5.62 15.65
C VAL A 31 12.54 6.82 15.65
N ASN A 32 13.45 6.88 14.67
CA ASN A 32 14.49 7.91 14.59
C ASN A 32 14.11 9.09 13.68
N VAL A 33 13.12 8.92 12.79
CA VAL A 33 12.70 9.95 11.83
C VAL A 33 11.19 10.18 11.98
N PRO A 34 10.76 11.24 12.68
CA PRO A 34 9.35 11.57 12.84
C PRO A 34 8.64 11.69 11.48
N GLY A 35 7.46 11.10 11.38
CA GLY A 35 6.66 11.14 10.15
C GLY A 35 7.07 10.12 9.08
N LYS A 36 8.19 9.40 9.25
CA LYS A 36 8.60 8.33 8.33
C LYS A 36 7.93 7.00 8.68
N TYR A 37 7.26 6.40 7.70
CA TYR A 37 6.59 5.10 7.81
C TYR A 37 6.95 4.19 6.64
N ILE A 38 6.86 2.88 6.85
CA ILE A 38 7.02 1.85 5.82
C ILE A 38 5.79 0.94 5.88
N SER A 39 5.11 0.79 4.75
CA SER A 39 4.12 -0.28 4.57
C SER A 39 4.82 -1.58 4.20
N MET A 40 4.72 -2.59 5.04
CA MET A 40 5.25 -3.92 4.78
C MET A 40 4.10 -4.90 4.56
N THR A 41 4.16 -5.67 3.47
CA THR A 41 3.24 -6.79 3.21
C THR A 41 4.02 -8.09 3.13
N THR A 42 3.43 -9.18 3.59
CA THR A 42 3.97 -10.53 3.44
C THR A 42 3.00 -11.34 2.59
N TRP A 43 3.55 -12.09 1.65
CA TRP A 43 2.83 -12.90 0.69
C TRP A 43 3.37 -14.32 0.70
N ALA A 44 2.54 -15.28 0.30
CA ALA A 44 2.92 -16.67 0.16
C ALA A 44 4.01 -16.86 -0.90
N ASP A 45 3.94 -16.08 -1.98
CA ASP A 45 4.87 -16.13 -3.10
C ASP A 45 4.88 -14.81 -3.89
N GLU A 46 5.92 -14.63 -4.71
CA GLU A 46 6.08 -13.45 -5.58
C GLU A 46 4.96 -13.33 -6.64
N PRO A 47 4.49 -14.41 -7.31
CA PRO A 47 3.36 -14.32 -8.23
C PRO A 47 2.10 -13.73 -7.62
N SER A 48 1.75 -14.10 -6.37
CA SER A 48 0.61 -13.57 -5.63
C SER A 48 0.73 -12.07 -5.40
N PHE A 49 1.92 -11.61 -4.98
CA PHE A 49 2.23 -10.18 -4.87
C PHE A 49 2.08 -9.46 -6.22
N ARG A 50 2.65 -10.02 -7.30
CA ARG A 50 2.57 -9.41 -8.64
C ARG A 50 1.13 -9.32 -9.14
N ALA A 51 0.31 -10.35 -8.91
CA ALA A 51 -1.11 -10.34 -9.23
C ALA A 51 -1.85 -9.21 -8.49
N TRP A 52 -1.52 -8.98 -7.22
CA TRP A 52 -2.06 -7.84 -6.48
C TRP A 52 -1.60 -6.50 -7.08
N THR A 53 -0.31 -6.28 -7.35
CA THR A 53 0.19 -5.00 -7.88
C THR A 53 -0.42 -4.58 -9.23
N THR A 54 -0.93 -5.54 -10.01
CA THR A 54 -1.59 -5.29 -11.29
C THR A 54 -3.12 -5.21 -11.21
N SER A 55 -3.70 -5.50 -10.03
CA SER A 55 -5.13 -5.56 -9.80
C SER A 55 -5.83 -4.19 -9.82
N SER A 56 -7.14 -4.20 -10.04
CA SER A 56 -8.00 -3.02 -9.87
C SER A 56 -8.00 -2.51 -8.42
N GLN A 57 -7.84 -3.41 -7.45
CA GLN A 57 -7.73 -3.08 -6.03
C GLN A 57 -6.49 -2.21 -5.76
N PHE A 58 -5.33 -2.60 -6.28
CA PHE A 58 -4.09 -1.84 -6.14
C PHE A 58 -4.21 -0.45 -6.79
N LYS A 59 -4.77 -0.38 -8.01
CA LYS A 59 -5.04 0.90 -8.69
C LYS A 59 -5.95 1.79 -7.85
N ALA A 60 -7.03 1.27 -7.28
CA ALA A 60 -7.96 2.06 -6.48
C ALA A 60 -7.31 2.67 -5.23
N SER A 61 -6.44 1.92 -4.53
CA SER A 61 -5.79 2.39 -3.30
C SER A 61 -4.56 3.27 -3.55
N HIS A 62 -3.88 3.13 -4.70
CA HIS A 62 -2.66 3.88 -5.04
C HIS A 62 -2.89 5.01 -6.05
N GLY A 63 -4.15 5.39 -6.31
CA GLY A 63 -4.47 6.53 -7.18
C GLY A 63 -4.35 6.24 -8.68
N GLY A 64 -4.43 4.98 -9.07
CA GLY A 64 -4.59 4.57 -10.46
C GLY A 64 -5.93 5.05 -11.03
N GLY A 65 -5.91 6.22 -11.65
CA GLY A 65 -7.03 6.72 -12.45
C GLY A 65 -6.81 8.13 -12.99
N LYS A 66 -6.10 8.26 -14.12
CA LYS A 66 -6.75 8.95 -15.25
C LYS A 66 -7.74 7.94 -15.82
N SER A 67 -8.98 7.98 -15.34
CA SER A 67 -10.09 7.40 -16.07
C SER A 67 -10.32 8.30 -17.30
N GLU A 68 -10.06 7.78 -18.50
CA GLU A 68 -10.54 8.45 -19.72
C GLU A 68 -12.07 8.60 -19.60
N GLY A 69 -12.54 9.85 -19.60
CA GLY A 69 -13.96 10.18 -19.69
C GLY A 69 -14.65 10.74 -18.44
N GLN A 70 -13.95 11.04 -17.33
CA GLN A 70 -14.56 11.80 -16.23
C GLN A 70 -14.16 13.29 -16.27
N PRO A 71 -15.12 14.23 -16.16
CA PRO A 71 -14.83 15.65 -16.17
C PRO A 71 -13.90 16.00 -15.02
N GLU A 72 -13.03 16.98 -15.30
CA GLU A 72 -11.97 17.52 -14.47
C GLU A 72 -12.49 18.06 -13.13
N GLN A 73 -12.79 17.14 -12.21
CA GLN A 73 -12.87 17.44 -10.78
C GLN A 73 -11.82 16.58 -10.11
N ALA A 74 -10.57 17.00 -10.30
CA ALA A 74 -9.44 16.54 -9.51
C ALA A 74 -9.86 16.61 -8.03
N SER A 75 -9.99 15.46 -7.40
CA SER A 75 -10.17 15.39 -5.96
C SER A 75 -9.06 16.22 -5.31
N LYS A 76 -9.41 17.38 -4.72
CA LYS A 76 -8.50 18.24 -3.94
C LYS A 76 -7.93 17.57 -2.67
N ARG A 77 -8.07 16.24 -2.55
CA ARG A 77 -7.64 15.47 -1.39
C ARG A 77 -6.29 14.87 -1.75
N PRO A 78 -5.22 15.10 -0.95
CA PRO A 78 -3.97 14.39 -1.14
C PRO A 78 -4.28 12.90 -1.11
N GLY A 79 -4.03 12.20 -2.23
CA GLY A 79 -4.02 10.75 -2.22
C GLY A 79 -2.93 10.25 -1.28
N MET A 80 -2.89 8.95 -0.97
CA MET A 80 -1.81 8.32 -0.21
C MET A 80 -0.41 8.78 -0.70
N MET A 81 -0.30 8.97 -2.02
CA MET A 81 0.88 9.45 -2.73
C MET A 81 1.35 10.86 -2.34
N GLY A 82 0.46 11.74 -1.88
CA GLY A 82 0.81 13.09 -1.41
C GLY A 82 1.48 13.11 -0.03
N MET A 83 1.58 11.94 0.63
CA MET A 83 2.24 11.75 1.92
C MET A 83 3.57 10.99 1.79
N LEU A 84 3.99 10.63 0.57
CA LEU A 84 5.19 9.81 0.31
C LEU A 84 6.27 10.65 -0.38
N ASP A 85 7.53 10.48 0.02
CA ASP A 85 8.70 11.10 -0.62
C ASP A 85 9.03 10.40 -1.96
N GLY A 86 8.16 10.59 -2.96
CA GLY A 86 8.32 10.03 -4.31
C GLY A 86 7.61 8.69 -4.52
N PRO A 87 7.63 8.14 -5.75
CA PRO A 87 6.94 6.90 -6.12
C PRO A 87 7.37 5.73 -5.21
N PRO A 88 6.44 4.84 -4.82
CA PRO A 88 6.82 3.69 -4.01
C PRO A 88 7.80 2.80 -4.79
N SER A 89 9.01 2.64 -4.27
CA SER A 89 9.99 1.65 -4.77
C SER A 89 9.91 0.41 -3.88
N PRO A 90 9.24 -0.67 -4.30
CA PRO A 90 9.17 -1.88 -3.49
C PRO A 90 10.56 -2.52 -3.39
N GLU A 91 11.01 -2.76 -2.17
CA GLU A 91 12.17 -3.61 -1.88
C GLU A 91 11.63 -4.98 -1.43
N MET A 92 12.11 -6.06 -2.06
CA MET A 92 11.65 -7.42 -1.78
C MET A 92 12.65 -8.14 -0.90
N PHE A 93 12.12 -8.87 0.09
CA PHE A 93 12.91 -9.64 1.05
C PHE A 93 12.34 -11.05 1.14
N GLU A 94 13.21 -12.05 1.21
CA GLU A 94 12.84 -13.41 1.54
C GLU A 94 13.21 -13.73 2.99
N THR A 95 12.45 -14.64 3.61
CA THR A 95 12.77 -15.08 4.97
C THR A 95 13.92 -16.06 4.91
N VAL A 96 15.08 -15.68 5.44
CA VAL A 96 16.19 -16.61 5.70
C VAL A 96 15.96 -17.23 7.08
N THR A 97 15.55 -18.49 7.11
CA THR A 97 15.44 -19.22 8.38
C THR A 97 16.84 -19.67 8.79
N ILE A 98 17.38 -19.05 9.83
CA ILE A 98 18.62 -19.51 10.47
C ILE A 98 18.20 -20.54 11.52
N THR A 99 18.40 -21.83 11.23
CA THR A 99 18.31 -22.89 12.23
C THR A 99 19.62 -22.94 13.00
N GLU A 100 19.55 -22.85 14.33
CA GLU A 100 20.68 -23.11 15.23
C GLU A 100 21.08 -24.60 15.25
#